data_AF-A0A9E3VME3-F1
#
_entry.id   AF-A0A9E3VME3-F1
#
_cell.length_a   1.000
_cell.length_b   1.000
_cell.length_c   1.000
_cell.angle_alpha   90.00
_cell.angle_beta   90.00
_cell.angle_gamma   90.00
#
_symmetry.space_group_name_H-M   'P 1'
#
loop_
_entity.id
_entity.type
_entity.pdbx_description
1 polymer ?
#
loop_
_entity_poly.entity_id
_entity_poly.type
_entity_poly.pdbx_seq_one_letter_code
_entity_poly.pdbx_strand_id
1 'polypeptide(L)'
;MEDSDLFTLPLTDCGSGEEVEVVEMTADTALCARLRELGMVPGAPVRVARAGSPMILEVGESRFCLRGEDAARVTVRPQLPAEFLEVPIPSETSKPHHYAERAEWV
;
A
#
# COMPACT_ATOMS: atom_id res chain seq x y z
N MET A 1 -15.75 11.86 10.13
CA MET A 1 -14.54 11.03 9.96
C MET A 1 -14.97 9.88 9.06
N GLU A 2 -15.39 10.18 7.83
CA GLU A 2 -16.22 9.27 7.03
C GLU A 2 -15.95 9.52 5.54
N ASP A 3 -14.81 9.08 5.02
CA ASP A 3 -14.55 9.10 3.56
C ASP A 3 -13.65 7.93 3.11
N SER A 4 -12.86 7.32 4.02
CA SER A 4 -11.90 6.25 3.68
C SER A 4 -12.52 4.84 3.46
N ASP A 5 -13.84 4.71 3.54
CA ASP A 5 -14.58 3.44 3.39
C ASP A 5 -15.14 3.19 1.98
N LEU A 6 -14.99 4.14 1.04
CA LEU A 6 -15.70 4.05 -0.25
C LEU A 6 -14.94 3.35 -1.39
N PHE A 7 -13.65 3.06 -1.22
CA PHE A 7 -12.84 2.46 -2.30
C PHE A 7 -12.26 1.11 -1.89
N THR A 8 -13.12 0.09 -1.95
CA THR A 8 -12.71 -1.31 -1.85
C THR A 8 -12.85 -1.98 -3.21
N LEU A 9 -12.01 -2.97 -3.46
CA LEU A 9 -12.00 -3.73 -4.69
C LEU A 9 -11.64 -5.20 -4.45
N PRO A 10 -12.04 -6.13 -5.33
CA PRO A 10 -11.59 -7.50 -5.26
C PRO A 10 -10.07 -7.57 -5.43
N LEU A 11 -9.41 -8.45 -4.69
CA LEU A 11 -7.95 -8.63 -4.80
C LEU A 11 -7.49 -8.95 -6.24
N THR A 12 -8.35 -9.54 -7.06
CA THR A 12 -8.07 -9.82 -8.47
C THR A 12 -7.88 -8.58 -9.34
N ASP A 13 -8.39 -7.44 -8.90
CA ASP A 13 -8.32 -6.18 -9.63
C ASP A 13 -7.03 -5.41 -9.30
N CYS A 14 -6.22 -5.91 -8.35
CA CYS A 14 -4.94 -5.33 -7.98
C CYS A 14 -3.84 -5.60 -9.02
N GLY A 15 -3.00 -4.60 -9.23
CA GLY A 15 -1.78 -4.67 -10.03
C GLY A 15 -0.60 -5.32 -9.29
N SER A 16 0.44 -5.70 -10.05
CA SER A 16 1.69 -6.17 -9.44
C SER A 16 2.44 -4.98 -8.84
N GLY A 17 2.95 -5.15 -7.62
CA GLY A 17 3.64 -4.12 -6.85
C GLY A 17 2.74 -3.29 -5.95
N GLU A 18 1.41 -3.47 -6.02
CA GLU A 18 0.49 -2.75 -5.14
C GLU A 18 0.52 -3.29 -3.71
N GLU A 19 0.43 -2.37 -2.75
CA GLU A 19 0.17 -2.68 -1.35
C GLU A 19 -1.31 -2.45 -1.07
N VAL A 20 -1.93 -3.40 -0.39
CA VAL A 20 -3.36 -3.39 -0.09
C VAL A 20 -3.59 -3.86 1.33
N GLU A 21 -4.68 -3.41 1.93
CA GLU A 21 -5.15 -3.85 3.23
C GLU A 21 -6.35 -4.77 3.04
N VAL A 22 -6.36 -5.91 3.73
CA VAL A 22 -7.52 -6.81 3.69
C VAL A 22 -8.68 -6.16 4.43
N VAL A 23 -9.83 -6.04 3.79
CA VAL A 23 -11.05 -5.50 4.41
C VAL A 23 -11.90 -6.65 4.93
N GLU A 24 -12.18 -7.62 4.06
CA GLU A 24 -13.02 -8.77 4.38
C GLU A 24 -12.74 -9.96 3.46
N MET A 25 -13.21 -11.13 3.87
CA MET A 25 -13.06 -12.38 3.14
C MET A 25 -14.41 -13.11 3.11
N THR A 26 -15.06 -13.12 1.95
CA THR A 26 -16.33 -13.83 1.71
C THR A 26 -16.05 -15.22 1.13
N ALA A 27 -15.33 -16.05 1.88
CA ALA A 27 -14.91 -17.39 1.48
C ALA A 27 -15.49 -18.49 2.40
N ASP A 28 -15.35 -19.76 1.99
CA ASP A 28 -15.70 -20.88 2.85
C ASP A 28 -14.81 -20.93 4.10
N THR A 29 -15.29 -21.63 5.14
CA THR A 29 -14.62 -21.70 6.44
C THR A 29 -13.18 -22.23 6.34
N ALA A 30 -12.91 -23.17 5.43
CA ALA A 30 -11.60 -23.79 5.29
C ALA A 30 -10.58 -22.82 4.65
N LEU A 31 -10.97 -22.15 3.57
CA LEU A 31 -10.15 -21.09 2.97
C LEU A 31 -9.92 -19.96 3.95
N CYS A 32 -10.97 -19.52 4.66
CA CYS A 32 -10.83 -18.47 5.66
C CYS A 32 -9.87 -18.85 6.78
N ALA A 33 -9.92 -20.09 7.30
CA ALA A 33 -8.97 -20.55 8.31
C ALA A 33 -7.53 -20.53 7.79
N ARG A 34 -7.31 -21.07 6.58
CA ARG A 34 -5.98 -21.08 5.95
C ARG A 34 -5.42 -19.69 5.71
N LEU A 35 -6.23 -18.74 5.23
CA LEU A 35 -5.80 -17.35 5.04
C LEU A 35 -5.39 -16.71 6.37
N ARG A 36 -6.15 -16.96 7.46
CA ARG A 36 -5.78 -16.47 8.79
C ARG A 36 -4.48 -17.09 9.31
N GLU A 37 -4.26 -18.39 9.10
CA GLU A 37 -3.01 -19.06 9.43
C GLU A 37 -1.81 -18.46 8.69
N LEU A 38 -2.03 -17.97 7.47
CA LEU A 38 -1.03 -17.27 6.66
C LEU A 38 -0.87 -15.78 7.04
N GLY A 39 -1.61 -15.30 8.04
CA GLY A 39 -1.58 -13.91 8.49
C GLY A 39 -2.48 -12.96 7.69
N MET A 40 -3.26 -13.49 6.74
CA MET A 40 -4.19 -12.72 5.94
C MET A 40 -5.52 -12.58 6.70
N VAL A 41 -5.60 -11.52 7.51
CA VAL A 41 -6.75 -11.15 8.34
C VAL A 41 -7.22 -9.74 7.99
N PRO A 42 -8.49 -9.35 8.26
CA PRO A 42 -8.91 -7.96 8.14
C PRO A 42 -7.96 -7.00 8.86
N GLY A 43 -7.57 -5.92 8.18
CA GLY A 43 -6.57 -4.94 8.62
C GLY A 43 -5.12 -5.32 8.33
N ALA A 44 -4.84 -6.53 7.82
CA ALA A 44 -3.47 -6.92 7.50
C ALA A 44 -2.99 -6.24 6.20
N PRO A 45 -1.76 -5.68 6.20
CA PRO A 45 -1.11 -5.22 4.98
C PRO A 45 -0.65 -6.42 4.16
N VAL A 46 -0.89 -6.35 2.85
CA VAL A 46 -0.59 -7.40 1.88
C VAL A 46 0.00 -6.75 0.65
N ARG A 47 1.11 -7.30 0.15
CA ARG A 47 1.75 -6.84 -1.08
C ARG A 47 1.49 -7.82 -2.21
N VAL A 48 1.05 -7.32 -3.35
CA VAL A 48 0.80 -8.12 -4.56
C VAL A 48 2.12 -8.27 -5.32
N ALA A 49 2.90 -9.30 -5.01
CA ALA A 49 4.17 -9.55 -5.69
C ALA A 49 3.99 -9.91 -7.17
N ARG A 50 2.86 -10.55 -7.53
CA ARG A 50 2.48 -10.83 -8.92
C ARG A 50 0.96 -10.92 -9.05
N ALA A 51 0.39 -10.13 -9.95
CA ALA A 51 -1.02 -10.20 -10.35
C ALA A 51 -1.28 -11.33 -11.38
N GLY A 52 -2.55 -11.72 -11.51
CA GLY A 52 -3.01 -12.77 -12.43
C GLY A 52 -3.52 -14.02 -11.71
N SER A 53 -3.62 -15.15 -12.41
CA SER A 53 -4.01 -16.43 -11.79
C SER A 53 -2.95 -17.49 -12.07
N PRO A 54 -2.22 -17.98 -11.06
CA PRO A 54 -2.32 -17.63 -9.63
C PRO A 54 -1.71 -16.26 -9.30
N MET A 55 -2.29 -15.56 -8.32
CA MET A 55 -1.68 -14.37 -7.70
C MET A 55 -0.60 -14.80 -6.73
N ILE A 56 0.47 -14.02 -6.63
CA ILE A 56 1.49 -14.22 -5.60
C ILE A 56 1.45 -13.03 -4.64
N LEU A 57 1.22 -13.34 -3.37
CA LEU A 57 1.02 -12.38 -2.30
C LEU A 57 2.13 -12.51 -1.27
N GLU A 58 2.53 -11.38 -0.70
CA GLU A 58 3.47 -11.26 0.41
C GLU A 58 2.72 -10.69 1.62
N VAL A 59 2.76 -11.42 2.74
CA VAL A 59 2.12 -11.07 4.00
C VAL A 59 3.18 -11.20 5.10
N GLY A 60 3.64 -10.06 5.62
CA GLY A 60 4.84 -10.03 6.45
C GLY A 60 6.05 -10.61 5.70
N GLU A 61 6.68 -11.64 6.27
CA GLU A 61 7.81 -12.37 5.66
C GLU A 61 7.37 -13.58 4.82
N SER A 62 6.06 -13.90 4.80
CA SER A 62 5.53 -15.07 4.11
C SER A 62 5.08 -14.72 2.70
N ARG A 63 5.36 -15.63 1.75
CA ARG A 63 4.92 -15.50 0.36
C ARG A 63 4.14 -16.73 -0.07
N PHE A 64 2.95 -16.54 -0.60
CA PHE A 64 2.09 -17.65 -1.02
C PHE A 64 1.33 -17.34 -2.31
N CYS A 65 0.90 -18.42 -2.96
CA CYS A 65 0.08 -18.35 -4.17
C CYS A 65 -1.39 -18.47 -3.79
N LEU A 66 -2.22 -17.57 -4.34
CA LEU A 66 -3.67 -17.60 -4.23
C LEU A 66 -4.27 -17.79 -5.63
N ARG A 67 -5.25 -18.69 -5.75
CA ARG A 67 -5.94 -18.90 -7.03
C ARG A 67 -6.84 -17.71 -7.31
N GLY A 68 -7.07 -17.41 -8.59
CA GLY A 68 -7.97 -16.31 -8.96
C GLY A 68 -9.39 -16.45 -8.36
N GLU A 69 -9.90 -17.67 -8.26
CA GLU A 69 -11.22 -17.96 -7.65
C GLU A 69 -11.28 -17.62 -6.16
N ASP A 70 -10.18 -17.84 -5.44
CA ASP A 70 -10.06 -17.54 -4.01
C ASP A 70 -9.78 -16.04 -3.80
N ALA A 71 -8.95 -15.45 -4.65
CA ALA A 71 -8.62 -14.03 -4.64
C ALA A 71 -9.85 -13.16 -4.91
N ALA A 72 -10.76 -13.60 -5.79
CA ALA A 72 -12.01 -12.89 -6.07
C ALA A 72 -12.95 -12.80 -4.85
N ARG A 73 -12.71 -13.59 -3.80
CA ARG A 73 -13.47 -13.61 -2.54
C ARG A 73 -12.83 -12.77 -1.43
N VAL A 74 -11.69 -12.14 -1.72
CA VAL A 74 -11.00 -11.25 -0.79
C VAL A 74 -11.23 -9.82 -1.25
N THR A 75 -11.87 -9.03 -0.39
CA THR A 75 -12.04 -7.60 -0.59
C THR A 75 -10.88 -6.88 0.06
N VAL A 76 -10.25 -5.97 -0.69
CA VAL A 76 -9.11 -5.21 -0.22
C VAL A 76 -9.28 -3.72 -0.48
N ARG A 77 -8.49 -2.93 0.25
CA ARG A 77 -8.36 -1.49 0.05
C ARG A 77 -6.92 -1.17 -0.36
N PRO A 78 -6.71 -0.54 -1.52
CA PRO A 78 -5.37 -0.10 -1.91
C PRO A 78 -4.77 0.85 -0.88
N GLN A 79 -3.50 0.64 -0.56
CA GLN A 79 -2.70 1.52 0.27
C GLN A 79 -1.67 2.23 -0.60
N LEU A 80 -1.54 3.54 -0.40
CA LEU A 80 -0.41 4.28 -0.93
C LEU A 80 0.84 3.77 -0.22
N PRO A 81 1.90 3.38 -0.95
CA PRO A 81 3.13 2.94 -0.33
C PRO A 81 3.65 4.03 0.62
N ALA A 82 4.09 3.65 1.82
CA ALA A 82 4.53 4.61 2.83
C ALA A 82 5.67 5.52 2.33
N GLU A 83 6.48 5.06 1.37
CA GLU A 83 7.56 5.83 0.73
C GLU A 83 7.07 7.07 -0.04
N PHE A 84 5.79 7.13 -0.43
CA PHE A 84 5.20 8.31 -1.08
C PHE A 84 4.72 9.39 -0.09
N LEU A 85 4.70 9.09 1.21
CA LEU A 85 4.29 10.05 2.24
C LEU A 85 5.45 10.93 2.75
N GLU A 86 6.70 10.53 2.54
CA GLU A 86 7.88 11.34 2.81
C GLU A 86 8.28 12.16 1.58
N VAL A 87 7.45 13.14 1.19
CA VAL A 87 7.96 14.21 0.31
C VAL A 87 8.80 15.13 1.19
N PRO A 88 10.13 15.22 1.04
CA PRO A 88 10.87 16.28 1.68
C PRO A 88 10.36 17.59 1.08
N ILE A 89 9.59 18.36 1.85
CA ILE A 89 9.40 19.78 1.58
C ILE A 89 10.81 20.36 1.41
N PRO A 90 11.21 20.85 0.22
CA PRO A 90 12.48 21.53 0.10
C PRO A 90 12.39 22.73 1.04
N SER A 91 13.14 22.68 2.13
CA SER A 91 13.27 23.77 3.06
C SER A 91 13.92 24.91 2.30
N GLU A 92 13.05 25.82 1.84
CA GLU A 92 13.40 27.06 1.20
C GLU A 92 14.50 27.71 2.03
N THR A 93 15.70 27.72 1.48
CA THR A 93 16.89 28.24 2.15
C THR A 93 16.76 29.74 2.12
N SER A 94 15.97 30.30 3.04
CA SER A 94 15.97 31.71 3.37
C SER A 94 17.32 32.04 4.01
N LYS A 95 18.33 32.25 3.16
CA LYS A 95 19.48 33.05 3.51
C LYS A 95 19.03 34.51 3.38
N PRO A 96 19.02 35.32 4.45
CA PRO A 96 18.94 36.75 4.25
C PRO A 96 20.18 37.17 3.46
N HIS A 97 19.98 37.67 2.24
CA HIS A 97 21.00 38.44 1.54
C HIS A 97 21.26 39.72 2.33
N HIS A 98 22.10 39.63 3.35
CA HIS A 98 22.70 40.78 3.98
C HIS A 98 23.77 41.29 3.01
N TYR A 99 23.36 42.10 2.03
CA TYR A 99 24.29 42.89 1.23
C TYR A 99 24.75 44.07 2.10
N ALA A 100 25.68 43.78 3.02
CA ALA A 100 26.51 44.80 3.62
C ALA A 100 27.68 45.07 2.65
N GLU A 101 27.67 46.28 2.10
CA GLU A 101 28.81 47.12 1.76
C GLU A 101 30.12 46.44 1.34
N ARG A 102 30.49 46.63 0.07
CA ARG A 102 31.88 47.02 -0.24
C ARG A 102 31.87 48.27 -1.11
N ALA A 103 32.70 49.18 -0.63
CA ALA A 103 33.03 50.48 -1.16
C ALA A 103 33.69 50.42 -2.54
N GLU A 104 34.01 51.63 -3.01
CA GLU A 104 35.02 51.97 -4.02
C GLU A 104 34.50 52.08 -5.44
N TRP A 105 33.92 53.23 -5.82
CA TRP A 105 34.24 53.91 -7.08
C TRP A 105 34.07 55.44 -6.94
N VAL A 106 35.21 56.13 -7.10
CA VAL A 106 35.47 57.55 -7.40
C VAL A 106 35.42 58.56 -6.25
#